data_AF-A0A2N5XQU7-F1
#
_entry.id   AF-A0A2N5XQU7-F1
#
_cell.length_a   1.000
_cell.length_b   1.000
_cell.length_c   1.000
_cell.angle_alpha   90.00
_cell.angle_beta   90.00
_cell.angle_gamma   90.00
#
_symmetry.space_group_name_H-M   'P 1'
#
loop_
_entity.id
_entity.type
_entity.pdbx_description
1 polymer ?
#
loop_
_entity_poly.entity_id
_entity_poly.type
_entity_poly.pdbx_seq_one_letter_code
_entity_poly.pdbx_strand_id
1 'polypeptide(L)'
;MVKKMDSRFLELDCNQILKTQKQKTEPSPIRILHLPGFRVIVDKLMLGSTSSGDMPTELRLAIDNLSKETFGITEDDTEFSFPEITRVSAVYWSDEHIEHENRFQTCNVNDEIAFKVLYDLGFDFRGDYGKPLVCLNYFKRQAEAAARGIFGKVPDINEADVLMWEQKMLIDVEKRQRKNRAKKQNQRKTNRLNR
;
A
#
# COMPACT_ATOMS: atom_id res chain seq x y z
N MET A 1 -64.11 -6.03 35.15
CA MET A 1 -63.48 -7.11 34.34
C MET A 1 -62.32 -6.52 33.56
N VAL A 2 -61.10 -6.62 34.09
CA VAL A 2 -59.89 -6.07 33.45
C VAL A 2 -59.20 -7.23 32.72
N LYS A 3 -59.15 -7.16 31.39
CA LYS A 3 -58.39 -8.10 30.57
C LYS A 3 -56.89 -7.83 30.79
N LYS A 4 -56.19 -8.79 31.39
CA LYS A 4 -54.73 -8.84 31.38
C LYS A 4 -54.26 -8.93 29.93
N MET A 5 -53.54 -7.92 29.45
CA MET A 5 -52.77 -8.03 28.22
C MET A 5 -51.47 -8.79 28.54
N ASP A 6 -51.24 -9.87 27.80
CA ASP A 6 -50.05 -10.72 27.86
C ASP A 6 -48.80 -9.90 27.50
N SER A 7 -47.88 -9.78 28.45
CA SER A 7 -46.55 -9.17 28.33
C SER A 7 -45.55 -10.08 27.61
N ARG A 8 -45.98 -10.76 26.53
CA ARG A 8 -45.16 -11.72 25.77
C ARG A 8 -44.92 -11.32 24.31
N PHE A 9 -45.37 -10.14 23.90
CA PHE A 9 -45.18 -9.62 22.54
C PHE A 9 -44.14 -8.50 22.40
N LEU A 10 -43.41 -8.16 23.48
CA LEU A 10 -42.40 -7.10 23.47
C LEU A 10 -40.96 -7.59 23.70
N GLU A 11 -40.73 -8.89 23.90
CA GLU A 11 -39.38 -9.44 24.16
C GLU A 11 -38.71 -10.06 22.92
N LEU A 12 -39.36 -10.06 21.75
CA LEU A 12 -38.83 -10.73 20.57
C LEU A 12 -38.01 -9.85 19.61
N ASP A 13 -37.88 -8.54 19.84
CA ASP A 13 -37.24 -7.63 18.86
C ASP A 13 -35.92 -6.96 19.29
N CYS A 14 -35.45 -7.10 20.53
CA CYS A 14 -34.14 -6.54 20.90
C CYS A 14 -32.96 -7.50 20.61
N ASN A 15 -33.18 -8.81 20.69
CA ASN A 15 -32.12 -9.80 20.51
C ASN A 15 -31.81 -10.15 19.05
N GLN A 16 -32.71 -9.84 18.10
CA GLN A 16 -32.42 -9.99 16.67
C GLN A 16 -31.70 -8.77 16.09
N ILE A 17 -32.02 -7.55 16.55
CA ILE A 17 -31.33 -6.31 16.12
C ILE A 17 -29.88 -6.28 16.65
N LEU A 18 -29.61 -6.86 17.82
CA LEU A 18 -28.25 -7.01 18.35
C LEU A 18 -27.43 -8.14 17.70
N LYS A 19 -28.05 -9.08 16.98
CA LYS A 19 -27.35 -10.13 16.23
C LYS A 19 -26.96 -9.71 14.81
N THR A 20 -27.46 -8.57 14.32
CA THR A 20 -27.09 -8.00 13.03
C THR A 20 -25.97 -6.96 13.12
N GLN A 21 -25.42 -6.72 14.32
CA GLN A 21 -24.22 -5.91 14.50
C GLN A 21 -23.05 -6.78 14.94
N LYS A 22 -21.94 -6.70 14.19
CA LYS A 22 -20.67 -7.43 14.36
C LYS A 22 -20.68 -8.91 13.93
N GLN A 23 -20.99 -9.17 12.67
CA GLN A 23 -19.92 -9.81 11.90
C GLN A 23 -18.90 -8.71 11.62
N LYS A 24 -17.92 -8.58 12.53
CA LYS A 24 -16.71 -7.80 12.26
C LYS A 24 -16.03 -8.60 11.15
N THR A 25 -16.42 -8.37 9.90
CA THR A 25 -15.60 -8.75 8.75
C THR A 25 -14.26 -8.10 9.04
N GLU A 26 -13.27 -8.91 9.41
CA GLU A 26 -11.88 -8.51 9.45
C GLU A 26 -11.64 -7.64 8.21
N PRO A 27 -11.19 -6.38 8.36
CA PRO A 27 -10.98 -5.52 7.22
C PRO A 27 -10.02 -6.24 6.28
N SER A 28 -10.45 -6.47 5.04
CA SER A 28 -9.60 -7.10 4.03
C SER A 28 -8.28 -6.34 3.95
N PRO A 29 -7.13 -7.03 3.88
CA PRO A 29 -5.83 -6.38 3.78
C PRO A 29 -5.79 -5.36 2.65
N ILE A 30 -5.17 -4.20 2.92
CA ILE A 30 -5.00 -3.10 1.98
C ILE A 30 -4.13 -3.58 0.83
N ARG A 31 -4.68 -3.56 -0.38
CA ARG A 31 -3.94 -3.99 -1.55
C ARG A 31 -2.97 -2.90 -2.00
N ILE A 32 -1.70 -3.06 -1.65
CA ILE A 32 -0.64 -2.07 -1.90
C ILE A 32 -0.52 -1.72 -3.38
N LEU A 33 -0.68 -2.69 -4.28
CA LEU A 33 -0.64 -2.44 -5.72
C LEU A 33 -1.71 -1.43 -6.19
N HIS A 34 -2.81 -1.31 -5.46
CA HIS A 34 -3.89 -0.38 -5.76
C HIS A 34 -3.69 0.99 -5.11
N LEU A 35 -2.67 1.17 -4.27
CA LEU A 35 -2.37 2.49 -3.75
C LEU A 35 -1.73 3.34 -4.87
N PRO A 36 -2.00 4.66 -4.90
CA PRO A 36 -1.40 5.56 -5.88
C PRO A 36 0.12 5.42 -5.95
N GLY A 37 0.70 5.42 -7.16
CA GLY A 37 2.15 5.40 -7.38
C GLY A 37 2.83 4.02 -7.33
N PHE A 38 2.28 3.02 -6.62
CA PHE A 38 2.93 1.71 -6.48
C PHE A 38 3.08 0.95 -7.80
N ARG A 39 2.08 0.98 -8.69
CA ARG A 39 2.17 0.36 -10.02
C ARG A 39 3.34 0.92 -10.82
N VAL A 40 3.56 2.23 -10.76
CA VAL A 40 4.64 2.92 -11.50
C VAL A 40 6.01 2.50 -10.96
N ILE A 41 6.16 2.39 -9.64
CA ILE A 41 7.41 1.91 -9.02
C ILE A 41 7.68 0.45 -9.39
N VAL A 42 6.65 -0.41 -9.32
CA VAL A 42 6.77 -1.82 -9.72
C VAL A 42 7.20 -1.94 -11.19
N ASP A 43 6.57 -1.20 -12.09
CA ASP A 43 6.92 -1.21 -13.51
C ASP A 43 8.37 -0.73 -13.73
N LYS A 44 8.80 0.33 -13.04
CA LYS A 44 10.19 0.83 -13.09
C LYS A 44 11.19 -0.20 -12.56
N LEU A 45 10.89 -0.89 -11.47
CA LEU A 45 11.76 -1.94 -10.90
C LEU A 45 11.87 -3.15 -11.84
N MET A 46 10.78 -3.54 -12.49
CA MET A 46 10.76 -4.64 -13.46
C MET A 46 11.55 -4.32 -14.73
N LEU A 47 11.50 -3.07 -15.19
CA LEU A 47 12.22 -2.62 -16.40
C LEU A 47 13.66 -2.18 -16.11
N GLY A 48 13.94 -1.79 -14.87
CA GLY A 48 15.15 -1.10 -14.45
C GLY A 48 16.24 -2.00 -13.88
N SER A 49 16.24 -3.31 -14.18
CA SER A 49 17.39 -4.18 -13.85
C SER A 49 18.59 -3.72 -14.69
N THR A 50 19.33 -2.73 -14.19
CA THR A 50 20.60 -2.31 -14.76
C THR A 50 21.58 -3.47 -14.62
N SER A 51 22.38 -3.72 -15.65
CA SER A 51 23.37 -4.80 -15.67
C SER A 51 24.43 -4.70 -14.56
N SER A 52 24.47 -3.59 -13.84
CA SER A 52 25.37 -3.32 -12.70
C SER A 52 24.79 -3.72 -11.34
N GLY A 53 23.50 -4.10 -11.24
CA GLY A 53 22.86 -4.47 -9.97
C GLY A 53 22.50 -3.28 -9.05
N ASP A 54 23.03 -2.09 -9.33
CA ASP A 54 22.75 -0.87 -8.56
C ASP A 54 21.46 -0.18 -9.00
N MET A 55 20.62 0.18 -8.02
CA MET A 55 19.40 0.95 -8.25
C MET A 55 19.72 2.40 -8.64
N PRO A 56 19.10 2.95 -9.72
CA PRO A 56 19.26 4.36 -10.06
C PRO A 56 18.81 5.29 -8.92
N THR A 57 19.57 6.36 -8.66
CA THR A 57 19.26 7.36 -7.61
C THR A 57 17.84 7.92 -7.74
N GLU A 58 17.39 8.19 -8.97
CA GLU A 58 16.04 8.68 -9.23
C GLU A 58 14.95 7.70 -8.79
N LEU A 59 15.21 6.39 -8.92
CA LEU A 59 14.28 5.36 -8.49
C LEU A 59 14.26 5.23 -6.96
N ARG A 60 15.43 5.31 -6.32
CA ARG A 60 15.54 5.34 -4.85
C ARG A 60 14.76 6.52 -4.25
N LEU A 61 14.99 7.73 -4.77
CA LEU A 61 14.25 8.92 -4.34
C LEU A 61 12.74 8.80 -4.57
N ALA A 62 12.33 8.16 -5.69
CA ALA A 62 10.91 7.94 -5.97
C ALA A 62 10.27 6.94 -4.98
N ILE A 63 11.02 5.93 -4.53
CA ILE A 63 10.60 4.99 -3.49
C ILE A 63 10.43 5.71 -2.16
N ASP A 64 11.40 6.51 -1.73
CA ASP A 64 11.33 7.25 -0.47
C ASP A 64 10.16 8.23 -0.46
N ASN A 65 9.98 8.98 -1.55
CA ASN A 65 8.84 9.91 -1.68
C ASN A 65 7.50 9.16 -1.60
N LEU A 66 7.37 8.03 -2.31
CA LEU A 66 6.15 7.22 -2.26
C LEU A 66 5.90 6.65 -0.86
N SER A 67 6.96 6.21 -0.17
CA SER A 67 6.88 5.73 1.21
C SER A 67 6.39 6.85 2.14
N LYS A 68 6.95 8.05 1.99
CA LYS A 68 6.56 9.22 2.78
C LYS A 68 5.13 9.66 2.51
N GLU A 69 4.68 9.63 1.26
CA GLU A 69 3.29 9.94 0.89
C GLU A 69 2.31 8.92 1.47
N THR A 70 2.65 7.64 1.41
CA THR A 70 1.76 6.54 1.79
C THR A 70 1.74 6.28 3.30
N PHE A 71 2.93 6.13 3.88
CA PHE A 71 3.12 5.74 5.28
C PHE A 71 3.55 6.91 6.17
N GLY A 72 3.90 8.06 5.61
CA GLY A 72 4.39 9.21 6.39
C GLY A 72 5.86 9.12 6.78
N ILE A 73 6.57 8.07 6.37
CA ILE A 73 7.95 7.75 6.77
C ILE A 73 8.78 7.20 5.62
N THR A 74 10.10 7.27 5.72
CA THR A 74 11.07 6.70 4.77
C THR A 74 11.77 5.47 5.34
N GLU A 75 12.68 4.87 4.59
CA GLU A 75 13.56 3.79 5.08
C GLU A 75 14.40 4.26 6.27
N ASP A 76 15.04 5.43 6.15
CA ASP A 76 15.91 6.02 7.18
C ASP A 76 15.22 6.20 8.54
N ASP A 77 13.91 6.51 8.56
CA ASP A 77 13.13 6.63 9.81
C ASP A 77 13.03 5.31 10.58
N THR A 78 13.22 4.19 9.88
CA THR A 78 13.15 2.85 10.44
C THR A 78 14.53 2.23 10.71
N GLU A 79 15.62 2.89 10.33
CA GLU A 79 17.00 2.45 10.56
C GLU A 79 17.50 2.84 11.94
N PHE A 80 18.43 2.03 12.49
CA PHE A 80 19.07 2.36 13.75
C PHE A 80 20.09 3.49 13.53
N SER A 81 19.83 4.66 14.13
CA SER A 81 20.78 5.76 14.12
C SER A 81 21.91 5.52 15.13
N PHE A 82 23.13 5.29 14.62
CA PHE A 82 24.31 5.24 15.47
C PHE A 82 24.67 6.66 15.93
N PRO A 83 24.84 6.91 17.24
CA PRO A 83 25.27 8.21 17.74
C PRO A 83 26.59 8.65 17.08
N GLU A 84 26.67 9.93 16.66
CA GLU A 84 27.89 10.50 16.08
C GLU A 84 29.04 10.51 17.09
N ILE A 85 29.86 9.47 17.02
CA ILE A 85 31.26 9.37 17.45
C ILE A 85 31.50 9.42 18.97
N THR A 86 31.88 8.26 19.52
CA THR A 86 33.26 8.08 20.01
C THR A 86 33.75 6.73 19.51
N ARG A 87 35.06 6.53 19.46
CA ARG A 87 35.73 5.25 19.10
C ARG A 87 35.45 4.14 20.12
N VAL A 88 34.20 3.97 20.51
CA VAL A 88 33.72 2.91 21.38
C VAL A 88 33.13 1.87 20.43
N SER A 89 33.95 0.86 20.18
CA SER A 89 33.69 -0.42 19.54
C SER A 89 32.23 -0.70 19.16
N ALA A 90 31.98 -1.08 17.91
CA ALA A 90 30.72 -1.64 17.41
C ALA A 90 30.15 -2.80 18.26
N VAL A 91 30.95 -3.36 19.16
CA VAL A 91 30.54 -4.38 20.16
C VAL A 91 29.65 -3.79 21.26
N TYR A 92 29.72 -2.49 21.57
CA TYR A 92 28.98 -1.91 22.70
C TYR A 92 27.52 -1.58 22.38
N TRP A 93 27.19 -1.40 21.09
CA TRP A 93 25.85 -1.07 20.61
C TRP A 93 25.16 -2.25 19.94
N SER A 94 25.75 -3.46 20.04
CA SER A 94 25.16 -4.65 19.44
C SER A 94 23.80 -4.93 20.04
N ASP A 95 23.64 -4.73 21.35
CA ASP A 95 22.42 -5.12 22.04
C ASP A 95 21.29 -4.15 21.72
N GLU A 96 21.52 -2.83 21.76
CA GLU A 96 20.51 -1.84 21.37
C GLU A 96 20.16 -1.93 19.87
N HIS A 97 21.15 -2.19 19.01
CA HIS A 97 20.91 -2.43 17.59
C HIS A 97 20.09 -3.71 17.37
N ILE A 98 20.43 -4.81 18.05
CA ILE A 98 19.67 -6.07 17.98
C ILE A 98 18.24 -5.85 18.49
N GLU A 99 18.07 -5.17 19.62
CA GLU A 99 16.75 -4.82 20.17
C GLU A 99 15.93 -3.97 19.21
N HIS A 100 16.57 -3.03 18.51
CA HIS A 100 15.92 -2.22 17.50
C HIS A 100 15.48 -3.06 16.29
N GLU A 101 16.37 -3.87 15.72
CA GLU A 101 16.06 -4.74 14.58
C GLU A 101 14.98 -5.77 14.93
N ASN A 102 14.96 -6.29 16.16
CA ASN A 102 13.94 -7.23 16.64
C ASN A 102 12.51 -6.64 16.68
N ARG A 103 12.34 -5.32 16.55
CA ARG A 103 11.02 -4.69 16.41
C ARG A 103 10.37 -4.97 15.06
N PHE A 104 11.17 -5.38 14.06
CA PHE A 104 10.75 -5.59 12.68
C PHE A 104 10.99 -7.04 12.25
N GLN A 105 9.91 -7.83 12.20
CA GLN A 105 9.97 -9.23 11.78
C GLN A 105 10.34 -9.37 10.30
N THR A 106 10.01 -8.38 9.47
CA THR A 106 10.25 -8.41 8.03
C THR A 106 11.72 -8.19 7.64
N CYS A 107 12.56 -7.68 8.54
CA CYS A 107 13.97 -7.37 8.25
C CYS A 107 14.82 -8.62 7.95
N ASN A 108 14.62 -9.69 8.71
CA ASN A 108 15.49 -10.87 8.70
C ASN A 108 14.89 -12.09 7.98
N VAL A 109 13.83 -11.88 7.19
CA VAL A 109 13.11 -12.95 6.49
C VAL A 109 13.09 -12.70 4.99
N ASN A 110 12.96 -13.78 4.21
CA ASN A 110 12.80 -13.70 2.76
C ASN A 110 11.43 -13.12 2.36
N ASP A 111 11.29 -12.76 1.09
CA ASP A 111 10.09 -12.13 0.52
C ASP A 111 8.81 -12.95 0.76
N GLU A 112 8.88 -14.28 0.71
CA GLU A 112 7.71 -15.14 0.92
C GLU A 112 7.18 -15.08 2.35
N ILE A 113 8.08 -15.03 3.34
CA ILE A 113 7.72 -14.92 4.75
C ILE A 113 7.34 -13.46 5.06
N ALA A 114 8.09 -12.48 4.55
CA ALA A 114 7.79 -11.06 4.72
C ALA A 114 6.38 -10.71 4.23
N PHE A 115 5.99 -11.23 3.06
CA PHE A 115 4.64 -11.08 2.54
C PHE A 115 3.58 -11.61 3.53
N LYS A 116 3.77 -12.80 4.12
CA LYS A 116 2.80 -13.39 5.05
C LYS A 116 2.65 -12.54 6.31
N VAL A 117 3.78 -12.09 6.89
CA VAL A 117 3.79 -11.19 8.04
C VAL A 117 3.00 -9.92 7.74
N LEU A 118 3.26 -9.29 6.59
CA LEU A 118 2.54 -8.07 6.20
C LEU A 118 1.06 -8.31 5.91
N TYR A 119 0.72 -9.48 5.36
CA TYR A 119 -0.67 -9.85 5.12
C TYR A 119 -1.47 -9.94 6.42
N ASP A 120 -0.89 -10.58 7.45
CA ASP A 120 -1.47 -10.68 8.79
C ASP A 120 -1.54 -9.30 9.48
N LEU A 121 -0.65 -8.38 9.12
CA LEU A 121 -0.68 -6.98 9.56
C LEU A 121 -1.63 -6.09 8.74
N GLY A 122 -2.36 -6.65 7.78
CA GLY A 122 -3.37 -5.94 7.00
C GLY A 122 -2.87 -5.32 5.70
N PHE A 123 -1.73 -5.75 5.16
CA PHE A 123 -1.20 -5.30 3.87
C PHE A 123 -1.04 -6.44 2.86
N ASP A 124 -1.70 -6.33 1.71
CA ASP A 124 -1.56 -7.28 0.60
C ASP A 124 -0.56 -6.77 -0.45
N PHE A 125 0.66 -7.32 -0.37
CA PHE A 125 1.74 -7.10 -1.33
C PHE A 125 1.73 -8.10 -2.50
N ARG A 126 0.58 -8.70 -2.86
CA ARG A 126 0.50 -9.59 -4.03
C ARG A 126 0.20 -8.83 -5.32
N GLY A 127 0.91 -9.22 -6.37
CA GLY A 127 0.61 -8.84 -7.74
C GLY A 127 -0.67 -9.50 -8.29
N ASP A 128 -1.00 -9.19 -9.54
CA ASP A 128 -2.19 -9.73 -10.22
C ASP A 128 -2.15 -11.26 -10.36
N TYR A 129 -0.96 -11.87 -10.35
CA TYR A 129 -0.75 -13.32 -10.42
C TYR A 129 -0.53 -13.98 -9.05
N GLY A 130 -0.80 -13.29 -7.95
CA GLY A 130 -0.67 -13.84 -6.59
C GLY A 130 0.76 -13.95 -6.04
N LYS A 131 1.79 -13.60 -6.82
CA LYS A 131 3.19 -13.53 -6.36
C LYS A 131 3.46 -12.24 -5.58
N PRO A 132 4.41 -12.24 -4.61
CA PRO A 132 4.88 -11.02 -3.97
C PRO A 132 5.33 -9.98 -5.00
N LEU A 133 5.01 -8.70 -4.75
CA LEU A 133 5.46 -7.59 -5.58
C LEU A 133 6.98 -7.43 -5.44
N VAL A 134 7.65 -7.11 -6.55
CA VAL A 134 9.09 -6.82 -6.56
C VAL A 134 9.46 -5.62 -5.68
N CYS A 135 8.50 -4.72 -5.42
CA CYS A 135 8.72 -3.58 -4.55
C CYS A 135 8.70 -3.92 -3.05
N LEU A 136 8.30 -5.15 -2.66
CA LEU A 136 8.16 -5.58 -1.27
C LEU A 136 9.42 -5.27 -0.44
N ASN A 137 10.60 -5.54 -0.99
CA ASN A 137 11.86 -5.33 -0.27
C ASN A 137 12.13 -3.87 0.11
N TYR A 138 11.52 -2.92 -0.59
CA TYR A 138 11.74 -1.49 -0.35
C TYR A 138 10.69 -0.85 0.57
N PHE A 139 9.57 -1.54 0.82
CA PHE A 139 8.45 -1.01 1.61
C PHE A 139 8.08 -1.87 2.83
N LYS A 140 8.65 -3.07 2.97
CA LYS A 140 8.26 -4.02 4.02
C LYS A 140 8.43 -3.46 5.42
N ARG A 141 9.52 -2.73 5.67
CA ARG A 141 9.86 -2.21 7.00
C ARG A 141 8.96 -1.03 7.37
N GLN A 142 8.70 -0.13 6.43
CA GLN A 142 7.82 1.02 6.62
C GLN A 142 6.36 0.59 6.79
N ALA A 143 5.91 -0.39 6.00
CA ALA A 143 4.58 -0.99 6.16
C ALA A 143 4.42 -1.67 7.52
N GLU A 144 5.42 -2.45 7.97
CA GLU A 144 5.41 -3.07 9.30
C GLU A 144 5.41 -2.02 10.42
N ALA A 145 6.26 -0.98 10.30
CA ALA A 145 6.34 0.11 11.26
C ALA A 145 4.98 0.82 11.42
N ALA A 146 4.33 1.12 10.29
CA ALA A 146 3.01 1.73 10.24
C ALA A 146 1.93 0.82 10.85
N ALA A 147 1.93 -0.48 10.53
CA ALA A 147 0.95 -1.43 11.06
C ALA A 147 1.06 -1.58 12.59
N ARG A 148 2.28 -1.62 13.10
CA ARG A 148 2.57 -1.78 14.53
C ARG A 148 2.45 -0.48 15.33
N GLY A 149 2.26 0.65 14.66
CA GLY A 149 2.19 1.97 15.28
C GLY A 149 3.52 2.43 15.90
N ILE A 150 4.65 1.94 15.38
CA ILE A 150 5.99 2.34 15.83
C ILE A 150 6.34 3.70 15.20
N PHE A 151 6.20 3.79 13.87
CA PHE A 151 6.42 4.99 13.08
C PHE A 151 5.36 5.09 11.98
N GLY A 152 5.11 6.30 11.49
CA GLY A 152 4.23 6.52 10.35
C GLY A 152 2.75 6.26 10.64
N LYS A 153 1.99 6.03 9.56
CA LYS A 153 0.54 5.82 9.56
C LYS A 153 0.14 4.74 8.56
N VAL A 154 -0.92 4.00 8.87
CA VAL A 154 -1.57 3.11 7.90
C VAL A 154 -2.34 3.98 6.88
N PRO A 155 -2.19 3.76 5.57
CA PRO A 155 -2.93 4.52 4.56
C PRO A 155 -4.45 4.29 4.67
N ASP A 156 -5.24 5.34 4.50
CA ASP A 156 -6.71 5.24 4.52
C ASP A 156 -7.20 4.64 3.18
N ILE A 157 -7.91 3.52 3.29
CA ILE A 157 -8.48 2.80 2.14
C ILE A 157 -9.47 3.68 1.38
N ASN A 158 -10.27 4.49 2.08
CA ASN A 158 -11.28 5.34 1.44
C ASN A 158 -10.63 6.46 0.64
N GLU A 159 -9.55 7.04 1.17
CA GLU A 159 -8.77 8.07 0.48
C GLU A 159 -8.06 7.47 -0.75
N ALA A 160 -7.50 6.27 -0.61
CA ALA A 160 -6.86 5.56 -1.71
C ALA A 160 -7.84 5.21 -2.85
N ASP A 161 -9.05 4.75 -2.52
CA ASP A 161 -10.08 4.41 -3.51
C ASP A 161 -10.56 5.63 -4.31
N VAL A 162 -10.71 6.78 -3.65
CA VAL A 162 -11.05 8.05 -4.32
C VAL A 162 -9.94 8.49 -5.27
N LEU A 163 -8.69 8.48 -4.80
CA LEU A 163 -7.52 8.85 -5.63
C LEU A 163 -7.37 7.91 -6.84
N MET A 164 -7.62 6.62 -6.66
CA MET A 164 -7.63 5.63 -7.74
C MET A 164 -8.71 5.91 -8.78
N TRP A 165 -9.90 6.30 -8.33
CA TRP A 165 -11.00 6.66 -9.22
C TRP A 165 -10.67 7.92 -10.04
N GLU A 166 -10.07 8.93 -9.39
CA GLU A 166 -9.59 10.16 -10.06
C GLU A 166 -8.52 9.87 -11.12
N GLN A 167 -7.52 9.03 -10.79
CA GLN A 167 -6.49 8.63 -11.75
C GLN A 167 -7.08 7.86 -12.93
N LYS A 168 -8.03 6.96 -12.68
CA LYS A 168 -8.74 6.23 -13.74
C LYS A 168 -9.52 7.18 -14.66
N MET A 169 -10.20 8.17 -14.08
CA MET A 169 -10.91 9.21 -14.83
C MET A 169 -9.96 10.01 -15.73
N LEU A 170 -8.79 10.42 -15.23
CA LEU A 170 -7.78 11.14 -16.01
C LEU A 170 -7.28 10.31 -17.20
N ILE A 171 -6.98 9.02 -16.98
CA ILE A 171 -6.57 8.10 -18.05
C ILE A 171 -7.66 7.96 -19.12
N ASP A 172 -8.93 7.84 -18.72
CA ASP A 172 -10.05 7.71 -19.65
C ASP A 172 -10.30 9.01 -20.44
N VAL A 173 -10.15 10.16 -19.81
CA VAL A 173 -10.17 11.46 -20.48
C VAL A 173 -9.06 11.54 -21.53
N GLU A 174 -7.83 11.16 -21.19
CA GLU A 174 -6.70 11.18 -22.11
C GLU A 174 -6.92 10.23 -23.30
N LYS A 175 -7.39 9.01 -23.05
CA LYS A 175 -7.76 8.05 -24.11
C LYS A 175 -8.82 8.63 -25.05
N ARG A 176 -9.82 9.32 -24.50
CA ARG A 176 -10.88 9.96 -25.31
C ARG A 176 -10.33 11.11 -26.14
N GLN A 177 -9.46 11.94 -25.59
CA GLN A 177 -8.79 13.02 -26.32
C GLN A 177 -7.94 12.46 -27.47
N ARG A 178 -7.15 11.40 -27.23
CA ARG A 178 -6.34 10.72 -28.27
C ARG A 178 -7.21 10.18 -29.41
N LYS A 179 -8.33 9.50 -29.10
CA LYS A 179 -9.30 9.02 -30.11
C LYS A 179 -9.88 10.17 -30.95
N ASN A 180 -10.23 11.29 -30.31
CA ASN A 180 -10.76 12.46 -31.01
C ASN A 180 -9.73 13.11 -31.94
N ARG A 181 -8.45 13.19 -31.52
CA ARG A 181 -7.35 13.68 -32.35
C ARG A 181 -7.13 12.78 -33.58
N ALA A 182 -7.13 11.46 -33.39
CA ALA A 182 -6.97 10.49 -34.49
C ALA A 182 -8.12 10.58 -35.51
N LYS A 183 -9.38 10.70 -35.05
CA LYS A 183 -10.53 10.91 -35.94
C LYS A 183 -10.41 12.18 -36.78
N LYS A 184 -10.05 13.30 -36.15
CA LYS A 184 -9.84 14.59 -36.86
C LYS A 184 -8.72 14.50 -37.90
N GLN A 185 -7.63 13.79 -37.61
CA GLN A 185 -6.53 13.60 -38.55
C GLN A 185 -6.94 12.72 -39.74
N ASN A 186 -7.67 11.62 -39.50
CA ASN A 186 -8.16 10.75 -40.57
C ASN A 186 -9.14 11.48 -41.49
N GLN A 187 -10.04 12.30 -40.93
CA GLN A 187 -11.01 13.08 -41.71
C GLN A 187 -10.32 14.16 -42.58
N ARG A 188 -9.22 14.75 -42.09
CA ARG A 188 -8.38 15.67 -42.89
C ARG A 188 -7.63 14.95 -44.01
N LYS A 189 -7.18 13.70 -43.80
CA LYS A 189 -6.53 12.90 -44.84
C LYS A 189 -7.51 12.48 -45.93
N THR A 190 -8.69 11.98 -45.57
CA THR A 190 -9.74 11.63 -46.56
C THR A 190 -10.19 12.84 -47.38
N ASN A 191 -10.35 14.01 -46.75
CA ASN A 191 -10.73 15.23 -47.48
C ASN A 191 -9.63 15.77 -48.40
N ARG A 192 -8.35 15.38 -48.20
CA ARG A 192 -7.24 15.71 -49.11
C ARG A 192 -7.12 14.73 -50.27
N LEU A 193 -7.56 13.48 -50.12
CA LEU A 193 -7.56 12.49 -51.21
C LEU A 193 -8.74 12.67 -52.19
N ASN A 194 -9.82 13.33 -51.75
CA ASN A 194 -11.00 13.60 -52.56
C ASN A 194 -10.97 14.98 -53.25
N ARG A 195 -9.81 15.65 -53.26
CA ARG A 195 -9.55 16.91 -53.98
C ARG A 195 -8.48 16.66 -55.02
#